data_AF-A0A4Q5YPI7-F1
#
_entry.id   AF-A0A4Q5YPI7-F1
#
_cell.length_a   1.000
_cell.length_b   1.000
_cell.length_c   1.000
_cell.angle_alpha   90.00
_cell.angle_beta   90.00
_cell.angle_gamma   90.00
#
_symmetry.space_group_name_H-M   'P 1'
#
loop_
_entity.id
_entity.type
_entity.pdbx_description
1 polymer ?
#
loop_
_entity_poly.entity_id
_entity_poly.type
_entity_poly.pdbx_seq_one_letter_code
_entity_poly.pdbx_strand_id
1 'polypeptide(L)'
;QTGGPLAFTNYNWGNGQAAIGSAPTTFQTPDLGWEKTTTKNLGLDFGLLRNRITGTIDLYQSNTTDQLQQRTIPAANGVTSVYFNLGEVSNKGIEISLNTLNVNKGSFRWSTDWMFTKNVEKIVDIDGSGNSNFANLWLLDQPLQVYWGYKKEGIFQYADTAAKGILASTYWLKNGRNNTSYQPGKIKIFDANGDSAFSPADRIILGSHNPDFIASIGNTISYKNFDLNFLVYFRVGGLYRVPRPGLVGRYQSNKVNYWTPTNPSNEYQQPTQTSDIPLYWEGLTYRDASFTRVKNITLTYRIPQNLLTKMHVQGLAFYVSAVNPILIHGASDYDPETAPYREFASASTNQVGPTSYSYKSFLLGVKLDL
;
A
#
# COMPACT_ATOMS: atom_id res chain seq x y z
N GLN A 1 31.15 19.05 1.12
CA GLN A 1 30.79 19.44 -0.25
C GLN A 1 30.67 18.17 -1.09
N THR A 2 29.46 17.80 -1.49
CA THR A 2 29.23 16.66 -2.39
C THR A 2 29.26 17.19 -3.83
N GLY A 3 30.43 17.17 -4.48
CA GLY A 3 30.49 17.29 -5.93
C GLY A 3 29.80 16.05 -6.50
N GLY A 4 28.53 16.19 -6.93
CA GLY A 4 27.67 15.08 -7.28
C GLY A 4 28.35 14.06 -8.21
N PRO A 5 27.99 12.76 -8.11
CA PRO A 5 28.69 11.71 -8.81
C PRO A 5 28.64 11.94 -10.33
N LEU A 6 29.78 11.74 -11.00
CA LEU A 6 29.86 11.77 -12.45
C LEU A 6 29.39 10.42 -13.02
N ALA A 7 28.66 10.46 -14.13
CA ALA A 7 28.37 9.26 -14.92
C ALA A 7 28.71 9.49 -16.39
N PHE A 8 28.88 8.37 -17.10
CA PHE A 8 29.11 8.38 -18.54
C PHE A 8 27.92 9.01 -19.26
N THR A 9 28.22 9.96 -20.14
CA THR A 9 27.25 10.58 -21.04
C THR A 9 27.79 10.54 -22.46
N ASN A 10 26.87 10.38 -23.42
CA ASN A 10 27.21 10.40 -24.84
C ASN A 10 27.15 11.84 -25.35
N TYR A 11 28.28 12.38 -25.77
CA TYR A 11 28.38 13.70 -26.39
C TYR A 11 28.33 13.56 -27.92
N ASN A 12 27.38 14.25 -28.55
CA ASN A 12 27.28 14.29 -30.02
C ASN A 12 27.91 15.59 -30.54
N TRP A 13 29.03 15.47 -31.26
CA TRP A 13 29.73 16.59 -31.88
C TRP A 13 29.21 16.94 -33.28
N GLY A 14 28.10 16.35 -33.73
CA GLY A 14 27.52 16.58 -35.05
C GLY A 14 28.28 15.93 -36.21
N ASN A 15 29.32 15.15 -35.92
CA ASN A 15 30.15 14.43 -36.90
C ASN A 15 29.76 12.94 -37.07
N GLY A 16 28.65 12.50 -36.47
CA GLY A 16 28.18 11.12 -36.54
C GLY A 16 28.95 10.12 -35.67
N GLN A 17 29.87 10.57 -34.82
CA GLN A 17 30.60 9.74 -33.86
C GLN A 17 30.38 10.29 -32.45
N ALA A 18 29.68 9.52 -31.59
CA ALA A 18 29.47 9.91 -30.20
C ALA A 18 30.79 9.78 -29.42
N ALA A 19 31.19 10.84 -28.72
CA ALA A 19 32.29 10.79 -27.78
C ALA A 19 31.76 10.43 -26.38
N ILE A 20 32.51 9.61 -25.65
CA ILE A 20 32.18 9.28 -24.26
C ILE A 20 32.77 10.36 -23.37
N GLY A 21 31.90 11.09 -22.67
CA GLY A 21 32.28 12.06 -21.65
C GLY A 21 31.75 11.66 -20.27
N SER A 22 32.08 12.47 -19.26
CA SER A 22 31.53 12.35 -17.91
C SER A 22 30.77 13.62 -17.58
N ALA A 23 29.51 13.51 -17.15
CA ALA A 23 28.70 14.62 -16.68
C ALA A 23 28.17 14.37 -15.26
N PRO A 24 27.96 15.42 -14.45
CA PRO A 24 27.30 15.28 -13.16
C PRO A 24 25.91 14.66 -13.31
N THR A 25 25.61 13.68 -12.48
CA THR A 25 24.27 13.06 -12.42
C THR A 25 23.31 13.79 -11.49
N THR A 26 23.83 14.65 -10.62
CA THR A 26 23.06 15.47 -9.70
C THR A 26 23.68 16.86 -9.57
N PHE A 27 22.87 17.86 -9.25
CA PHE A 27 23.38 19.17 -8.85
C PHE A 27 23.95 19.17 -7.45
N GLN A 28 24.83 20.12 -7.17
CA GLN A 28 25.21 20.46 -5.81
C GLN A 28 24.02 21.16 -5.12
N THR A 29 23.77 20.78 -3.87
CA THR A 29 22.70 21.34 -3.03
C THR A 29 23.34 21.95 -1.79
N PRO A 30 23.98 23.13 -1.91
CA PRO A 30 24.73 23.74 -0.81
C PRO A 30 23.85 24.10 0.38
N ASP A 31 22.56 24.36 0.14
CA ASP A 31 21.58 24.73 1.18
C ASP A 31 20.89 23.53 1.84
N LEU A 32 21.35 22.30 1.54
CA LEU A 32 20.75 21.09 2.11
C LEU A 32 21.05 21.00 3.61
N GLY A 33 19.99 20.99 4.42
CA GLY A 33 20.05 20.91 5.87
C GLY A 33 19.55 19.59 6.44
N TRP A 34 19.67 19.45 7.76
CA TRP A 34 19.06 18.34 8.50
C TRP A 34 17.54 18.51 8.62
N GLU A 35 16.81 17.41 8.49
CA GLU A 35 15.39 17.35 8.87
C GLU A 35 15.25 17.58 10.39
N LYS A 36 14.26 18.37 10.80
CA LYS A 36 13.97 18.63 12.22
C LYS A 36 12.55 18.24 12.53
N THR A 37 12.37 17.41 13.54
CA THR A 37 11.03 16.98 13.97
C THR A 37 10.70 17.51 15.35
N THR A 38 9.59 18.23 15.47
CA THR A 38 9.02 18.69 16.74
C THR A 38 7.76 17.90 17.04
N THR A 39 7.73 17.17 18.16
CA THR A 39 6.60 16.33 18.57
C THR A 39 5.97 16.85 19.85
N LYS A 40 4.64 16.95 19.86
CA LYS A 40 3.82 17.20 21.05
C LYS A 40 2.99 15.96 21.35
N ASN A 41 3.07 15.46 22.58
CA ASN A 41 2.34 14.27 23.04
C ASN A 41 1.51 14.59 24.28
N LEU A 42 0.32 14.02 24.36
CA LEU A 42 -0.55 14.03 25.54
C LEU A 42 -1.04 12.59 25.78
N GLY A 43 -0.57 11.98 26.86
CA GLY A 43 -0.90 10.61 27.24
C GLY A 43 -1.79 10.54 28.48
N LEU A 44 -2.68 9.55 28.52
CA LEU A 44 -3.48 9.18 29.69
C LEU A 44 -3.31 7.69 29.97
N ASP A 45 -2.72 7.37 31.12
CA ASP A 45 -2.66 6.02 31.67
C ASP A 45 -3.80 5.77 32.67
N PHE A 46 -4.40 4.59 32.61
CA PHE A 46 -5.47 4.22 33.54
C PHE A 46 -5.45 2.75 33.93
N GLY A 47 -5.96 2.49 35.14
CA GLY A 47 -6.23 1.16 35.66
C GLY A 47 -7.58 1.13 36.36
N LEU A 48 -8.47 0.25 35.91
CA LEU A 48 -9.84 0.10 36.43
C LEU A 48 -10.06 -1.32 36.97
N LEU A 49 -11.08 -1.45 37.82
CA LEU A 49 -11.54 -2.74 38.36
C LEU A 49 -10.43 -3.56 39.04
N ARG A 50 -9.60 -2.90 39.86
CA ARG A 50 -8.40 -3.49 40.48
C ARG A 50 -7.41 -4.01 39.44
N ASN A 51 -7.12 -3.16 38.44
CA ASN A 51 -6.22 -3.44 37.31
C ASN A 51 -6.63 -4.64 36.45
N ARG A 52 -7.93 -4.91 36.34
CA ARG A 52 -8.45 -5.88 35.37
C ARG A 52 -8.59 -5.28 33.97
N ILE A 53 -8.63 -3.96 33.89
CA ILE A 53 -8.63 -3.21 32.64
C ILE A 53 -7.57 -2.15 32.82
N THR A 54 -6.50 -2.22 32.05
CA THR A 54 -5.41 -1.24 32.07
C THR A 54 -5.14 -0.79 30.65
N GLY A 55 -4.75 0.45 30.47
CA GLY A 55 -4.47 0.95 29.13
C GLY A 55 -3.88 2.34 29.14
N THR A 56 -3.48 2.74 27.94
CA THR A 56 -2.90 4.04 27.65
C THR A 56 -3.59 4.58 26.40
N ILE A 57 -3.95 5.87 26.44
CA ILE A 57 -4.41 6.63 25.28
C ILE A 57 -3.42 7.76 25.06
N ASP A 58 -2.76 7.75 23.91
CA ASP A 58 -1.80 8.77 23.50
C ASP A 58 -2.34 9.56 22.31
N LEU A 59 -2.33 10.88 22.43
CA LEU A 59 -2.57 11.81 21.33
C LEU A 59 -1.26 12.48 20.98
N TYR A 60 -0.89 12.45 19.70
CA TYR A 60 0.34 13.08 19.24
C TYR A 60 0.13 13.98 18.04
N GLN A 61 1.01 14.96 17.92
CA GLN A 61 1.23 15.72 16.70
C GLN A 61 2.73 15.93 16.52
N SER A 62 3.24 15.43 15.41
CA SER A 62 4.63 15.57 14.99
C SER A 62 4.70 16.43 13.74
N ASN A 63 5.50 17.49 13.76
CA ASN A 63 5.76 18.33 12.61
C ASN A 63 7.24 18.21 12.24
N THR A 64 7.52 17.75 11.03
CA THR A 64 8.86 17.62 10.47
C THR A 64 9.09 18.75 9.49
N THR A 65 10.01 19.65 9.81
CA THR A 65 10.45 20.74 8.94
C THR A 65 11.74 20.36 8.24
N ASP A 66 11.98 20.99 7.09
CA ASP A 66 13.17 20.76 6.27
C ASP A 66 13.31 19.28 5.83
N GLN A 67 12.20 18.60 5.50
CA GLN A 67 12.21 17.17 5.16
C GLN A 67 12.96 16.92 3.84
N LEU A 68 13.94 16.02 3.83
CA LEU A 68 14.75 15.71 2.66
C LEU A 68 13.92 14.92 1.64
N GLN A 69 13.69 15.54 0.49
CA GLN A 69 12.94 14.95 -0.62
C GLN A 69 13.70 15.09 -1.93
N GLN A 70 13.49 14.11 -2.82
CA GLN A 70 14.01 14.19 -4.18
C GLN A 70 12.97 14.89 -5.07
N ARG A 71 13.32 16.06 -5.59
CA ARG A 71 12.49 16.84 -6.51
C ARG A 71 12.91 16.55 -7.95
N THR A 72 11.92 16.32 -8.82
CA THR A 72 12.10 16.32 -10.28
C THR A 72 12.21 17.74 -10.81
N ILE A 73 13.21 18.00 -11.64
CA ILE A 73 13.48 19.30 -12.27
C ILE A 73 13.54 19.17 -13.80
N PRO A 74 13.30 20.26 -14.56
CA PRO A 74 13.32 20.21 -16.01
C PRO A 74 14.66 19.69 -16.57
N ALA A 75 14.59 18.78 -17.54
CA ALA A 75 15.76 18.14 -18.16
C ALA A 75 16.70 19.10 -18.91
N ALA A 76 16.24 20.31 -19.23
CA ALA A 76 17.06 21.36 -19.85
C ALA A 76 18.31 21.73 -19.03
N ASN A 77 18.30 21.42 -17.73
CA ASN A 77 19.42 21.65 -16.83
C ASN A 77 20.53 20.58 -16.95
N GLY A 78 20.34 19.49 -17.72
CA GLY A 78 21.31 18.39 -17.83
C GLY A 78 21.25 17.37 -16.69
N VAL A 79 20.43 17.64 -15.67
CA VAL A 79 20.07 16.75 -14.55
C VAL A 79 18.55 16.81 -14.38
N THR A 80 17.91 15.68 -14.08
CA THR A 80 16.44 15.59 -13.96
C THR A 80 15.93 15.51 -12.52
N SER A 81 16.82 15.37 -11.53
CA SER A 81 16.42 15.31 -10.12
C SER A 81 17.47 15.89 -9.17
N VAL A 82 17.02 16.47 -8.06
CA VAL A 82 17.88 17.06 -7.04
C VAL A 82 17.27 16.87 -5.65
N TYR A 83 18.09 16.73 -4.60
CA TYR A 83 17.62 16.72 -3.22
C TYR A 83 17.28 18.13 -2.75
N PHE A 84 16.23 18.24 -1.94
CA PHE A 84 15.71 19.50 -1.43
C PHE A 84 15.07 19.29 -0.06
N ASN A 85 15.11 20.30 0.81
CA ASN A 85 14.41 20.32 2.08
C ASN A 85 12.97 20.82 1.86
N LEU A 86 12.01 19.90 1.76
CA LEU A 86 10.57 20.18 1.75
C LEU A 86 10.18 20.93 3.05
N GLY A 87 9.35 21.97 2.91
CA GLY A 87 8.99 22.90 3.98
C GLY A 87 8.55 22.23 5.29
N GLU A 88 7.36 21.61 5.31
CA GLU A 88 6.81 20.99 6.52
C GLU A 88 5.82 19.87 6.21
N VAL A 89 5.96 18.73 6.91
CA VAL A 89 4.99 17.63 6.95
C VAL A 89 4.51 17.41 8.37
N SER A 90 3.21 17.18 8.54
CA SER A 90 2.58 16.92 9.83
C SER A 90 2.01 15.51 9.89
N ASN A 91 2.27 14.82 11.00
CA ASN A 91 1.66 13.55 11.38
C ASN A 91 0.88 13.77 12.67
N LYS A 92 -0.43 13.54 12.63
CA LYS A 92 -1.31 13.65 13.80
C LYS A 92 -2.03 12.34 14.01
N GLY A 93 -1.95 11.80 15.23
CA GLY A 93 -2.50 10.50 15.50
C GLY A 93 -3.01 10.29 16.91
N ILE A 94 -3.69 9.16 17.05
CA ILE A 94 -4.11 8.58 18.32
C ILE A 94 -3.63 7.15 18.37
N GLU A 95 -3.09 6.77 19.53
CA GLU A 95 -2.68 5.42 19.87
C GLU A 95 -3.42 4.99 21.13
N ILE A 96 -4.00 3.80 21.08
CA ILE A 96 -4.74 3.21 22.19
C ILE A 96 -4.17 1.82 22.42
N SER A 97 -3.70 1.57 23.64
CA SER A 97 -3.40 0.23 24.12
C SER A 97 -4.35 -0.11 25.26
N LEU A 98 -4.92 -1.32 25.23
CA LEU A 98 -5.84 -1.79 26.24
C LEU A 98 -5.57 -3.26 26.55
N ASN A 99 -5.16 -3.54 27.77
CA ASN A 99 -5.05 -4.89 28.31
C ASN A 99 -6.25 -5.19 29.22
N THR A 100 -6.86 -6.35 29.02
CA THR A 100 -7.97 -6.83 29.84
C THR A 100 -7.69 -8.21 30.42
N LEU A 101 -7.95 -8.38 31.71
CA LEU A 101 -8.06 -9.67 32.37
C LEU A 101 -9.53 -10.10 32.41
N ASN A 102 -9.99 -10.68 31.30
CA ASN A 102 -11.38 -11.07 31.08
C ASN A 102 -11.85 -12.09 32.12
N VAL A 103 -11.07 -13.16 32.33
CA VAL A 103 -11.37 -14.19 33.32
C VAL A 103 -10.11 -14.57 34.08
N ASN A 104 -10.24 -14.71 35.40
CA ASN A 104 -9.20 -15.24 36.28
C ASN A 104 -9.89 -16.04 37.39
N LYS A 105 -10.26 -17.29 37.09
CA LYS A 105 -11.04 -18.13 38.02
C LYS A 105 -10.57 -19.59 37.97
N GLY A 106 -10.10 -20.08 39.11
CA GLY A 106 -9.63 -21.46 39.23
C GLY A 106 -8.51 -21.76 38.24
N SER A 107 -8.68 -22.82 37.44
CA SER A 107 -7.71 -23.22 36.41
C SER A 107 -7.89 -22.52 35.06
N PHE A 108 -8.82 -21.56 34.95
CA PHE A 108 -9.08 -20.84 33.69
C PHE A 108 -8.69 -19.37 33.81
N ARG A 109 -7.84 -18.93 32.90
CA ARG A 109 -7.41 -17.55 32.76
C ARG A 109 -7.53 -17.13 31.31
N TRP A 110 -8.07 -15.93 31.07
CA TRP A 110 -8.14 -15.33 29.75
C TRP A 110 -7.83 -13.85 29.84
N SER A 111 -6.83 -13.42 29.07
CA SER A 111 -6.52 -12.01 28.84
C SER A 111 -6.58 -11.66 27.36
N THR A 112 -6.90 -10.39 27.08
CA THR A 112 -6.88 -9.82 25.74
C THR A 112 -6.06 -8.54 25.74
N ASP A 113 -5.28 -8.35 24.68
CA ASP A 113 -4.50 -7.17 24.39
C ASP A 113 -5.06 -6.54 23.13
N TRP A 114 -5.50 -5.30 23.21
CA TRP A 114 -5.95 -4.50 22.07
C TRP A 114 -4.96 -3.40 21.80
N MET A 115 -4.62 -3.21 20.53
CA MET A 115 -3.90 -2.04 20.06
C MET A 115 -4.68 -1.40 18.92
N PHE A 116 -4.75 -0.08 18.91
CA PHE A 116 -5.34 0.70 17.84
C PHE A 116 -4.47 1.92 17.58
N THR A 117 -4.18 2.18 16.31
CA THR A 117 -3.42 3.34 15.87
C THR A 117 -4.10 3.96 14.66
N LYS A 118 -4.31 5.27 14.71
CA LYS A 118 -4.70 6.07 13.57
C LYS A 118 -3.72 7.22 13.43
N ASN A 119 -3.12 7.37 12.26
CA ASN A 119 -2.23 8.47 11.93
C ASN A 119 -2.72 9.14 10.65
N VAL A 120 -2.79 10.47 10.66
CA VAL A 120 -3.09 11.29 9.50
C VAL A 120 -1.85 12.09 9.16
N GLU A 121 -1.25 11.74 8.03
CA GLU A 121 -0.13 12.46 7.42
C GLU A 121 -0.65 13.53 6.45
N LYS A 122 -0.04 14.71 6.48
CA LYS A 122 -0.26 15.74 5.45
C LYS A 122 0.95 16.64 5.22
N ILE A 123 1.13 17.08 3.98
CA ILE A 123 2.03 18.19 3.63
C ILE A 123 1.39 19.49 4.10
N VAL A 124 2.11 20.24 4.93
CA VAL A 124 1.69 21.56 5.45
C VAL A 124 2.29 22.69 4.63
N ASP A 125 3.56 22.55 4.26
CA ASP A 125 4.27 23.50 3.42
C ASP A 125 5.29 22.77 2.52
N ILE A 126 5.57 23.36 1.36
CA ILE A 126 6.48 22.80 0.37
C ILE A 126 7.72 23.68 0.23
N ASP A 127 7.51 24.97 -0.03
CA ASP A 127 8.55 25.96 -0.31
C ASP A 127 8.21 27.37 0.20
N GLY A 128 7.27 27.49 1.14
CA GLY A 128 6.80 28.75 1.69
C GLY A 128 5.85 29.54 0.77
N SER A 129 5.59 29.09 -0.46
CA SER A 129 4.70 29.79 -1.39
C SER A 129 3.21 29.59 -1.11
N GLY A 130 2.85 28.62 -0.27
CA GLY A 130 1.47 28.21 -0.04
C GLY A 130 0.79 27.55 -1.25
N ASN A 131 1.57 27.12 -2.25
CA ASN A 131 1.06 26.45 -3.45
C ASN A 131 1.46 24.97 -3.49
N SER A 132 0.58 24.14 -4.08
CA SER A 132 0.90 22.75 -4.40
C SER A 132 1.85 22.64 -5.59
N ASN A 133 2.71 21.62 -5.59
CA ASN A 133 3.64 21.31 -6.68
C ASN A 133 3.16 20.06 -7.44
N PHE A 134 2.30 20.28 -8.43
CA PHE A 134 1.72 19.23 -9.27
C PHE A 134 2.76 18.46 -10.09
N ALA A 135 3.90 19.06 -10.42
CA ALA A 135 4.96 18.37 -11.15
C ALA A 135 5.62 17.25 -10.33
N ASN A 136 5.58 17.36 -8.99
CA ASN A 136 6.13 16.38 -8.05
C ASN A 136 5.02 15.65 -7.27
N LEU A 137 3.75 15.94 -7.54
CA LEU A 137 2.58 15.42 -6.82
C LEU A 137 2.61 15.72 -5.30
N TRP A 138 3.32 16.77 -4.91
CA TRP A 138 3.26 17.30 -3.55
C TRP A 138 2.11 18.28 -3.46
N LEU A 139 1.04 17.85 -2.82
CA LEU A 139 -0.21 18.60 -2.72
C LEU A 139 -0.45 18.97 -1.26
N LEU A 140 -0.75 20.23 -1.01
CA LEU A 140 -1.03 20.72 0.34
C LEU A 140 -2.26 20.01 0.93
N ASP A 141 -2.22 19.76 2.23
CA ASP A 141 -3.24 19.01 2.98
C ASP A 141 -3.49 17.57 2.47
N GLN A 142 -2.57 17.02 1.67
CA GLN A 142 -2.57 15.62 1.26
C GLN A 142 -1.35 14.89 1.85
N PRO A 143 -1.40 13.55 1.97
CA PRO A 143 -0.23 12.76 2.33
C PRO A 143 0.98 13.07 1.44
N LEU A 144 2.18 12.81 1.94
CA LEU A 144 3.42 13.05 1.19
C LEU A 144 3.42 12.33 -0.17
N GLN A 145 2.76 11.18 -0.18
CA GLN A 145 2.65 10.27 -1.32
C GLN A 145 1.18 9.97 -1.63
N VAL A 146 0.74 10.39 -2.81
CA VAL A 146 -0.63 10.18 -3.30
C VAL A 146 -0.63 9.38 -4.60
N TYR A 147 -1.70 8.64 -4.82
CA TYR A 147 -1.97 8.02 -6.10
C TYR A 147 -2.77 8.97 -6.98
N TRP A 148 -2.11 9.51 -8.00
CA TRP A 148 -2.74 10.34 -9.03
C TRP A 148 -2.99 9.51 -10.29
N GLY A 149 -4.24 9.37 -10.70
CA GLY A 149 -4.60 8.53 -11.84
C GLY A 149 -6.08 8.60 -12.20
N TYR A 150 -6.49 7.71 -13.10
CA TYR A 150 -7.87 7.65 -13.55
C TYR A 150 -8.73 6.83 -12.60
N LYS A 151 -9.84 7.40 -12.15
CA LYS A 151 -10.84 6.65 -11.38
C LYS A 151 -11.66 5.81 -12.34
N LYS A 152 -11.63 4.49 -12.15
CA LYS A 152 -12.43 3.54 -12.93
C LYS A 152 -13.90 3.63 -12.52
N GLU A 153 -14.80 3.77 -13.49
CA GLU A 153 -16.24 3.59 -13.29
C GLU A 153 -16.70 2.19 -13.68
N GLY A 154 -16.02 1.56 -14.63
CA GLY A 154 -16.34 0.20 -15.06
C GLY A 154 -15.67 -0.16 -16.36
N ILE A 155 -16.32 -1.06 -17.09
CA ILE A 155 -16.01 -1.41 -18.47
C ILE A 155 -17.23 -0.98 -19.30
N PHE A 156 -17.01 -0.34 -20.44
CA PHE A 156 -18.10 -0.01 -21.35
C PHE A 156 -18.87 -1.27 -21.75
N GLN A 157 -20.19 -1.20 -21.72
CA GLN A 157 -21.10 -2.29 -22.03
C GLN A 157 -21.82 -2.03 -23.36
N TYR A 158 -22.45 -3.05 -23.95
CA TYR A 158 -23.28 -2.85 -25.14
C TYR A 158 -24.45 -1.89 -24.89
N ALA A 159 -24.97 -1.82 -23.66
CA ALA A 159 -26.01 -0.85 -23.30
C ALA A 159 -25.54 0.62 -23.46
N ASP A 160 -24.22 0.88 -23.37
CA ASP A 160 -23.67 2.23 -23.54
C ASP A 160 -23.71 2.72 -25.00
N THR A 161 -24.02 1.84 -25.97
CA THR A 161 -24.14 2.19 -27.40
C THR A 161 -25.56 2.59 -27.83
N ALA A 162 -26.57 2.44 -26.96
CA ALA A 162 -27.94 2.89 -27.24
C ALA A 162 -27.99 4.42 -27.38
N ALA A 163 -28.98 5.00 -28.08
CA ALA A 163 -29.04 6.43 -28.41
C ALA A 163 -28.96 7.44 -27.24
N LYS A 164 -29.09 6.98 -25.98
CA LYS A 164 -28.89 7.77 -24.74
C LYS A 164 -27.65 7.35 -23.93
N GLY A 165 -26.89 6.38 -24.43
CA GLY A 165 -25.70 5.85 -23.82
C GLY A 165 -24.48 6.70 -24.14
N ILE A 166 -23.52 6.69 -23.22
CA ILE A 166 -22.32 7.53 -23.27
C ILE A 166 -21.49 7.33 -24.56
N LEU A 167 -21.46 6.10 -25.12
CA LEU A 167 -20.72 5.81 -26.36
C LEU A 167 -21.47 6.28 -27.62
N ALA A 168 -22.79 6.35 -27.59
CA ALA A 168 -23.61 6.58 -28.79
C ALA A 168 -23.47 7.99 -29.37
N SER A 169 -23.49 9.02 -28.52
CA SER A 169 -23.41 10.42 -28.96
C SER A 169 -21.99 10.99 -28.95
N THR A 170 -21.12 10.49 -28.07
CA THR A 170 -19.91 11.23 -27.68
C THR A 170 -18.61 10.57 -28.19
N TYR A 171 -18.57 9.24 -28.34
CA TYR A 171 -17.30 8.53 -28.56
C TYR A 171 -17.24 7.66 -29.82
N TRP A 172 -18.37 7.09 -30.30
CA TRP A 172 -18.39 6.24 -31.49
C TRP A 172 -18.49 7.01 -32.82
N LEU A 173 -19.06 8.23 -32.82
CA LEU A 173 -19.39 8.96 -34.04
C LEU A 173 -18.43 10.09 -34.44
N LYS A 174 -17.24 10.21 -33.82
CA LYS A 174 -16.29 11.27 -34.20
C LYS A 174 -15.83 11.07 -35.66
N ASN A 175 -16.40 11.87 -36.57
CA ASN A 175 -16.13 11.88 -38.01
C ASN A 175 -16.52 10.60 -38.79
N GLY A 176 -17.54 9.86 -38.33
CA GLY A 176 -18.08 8.70 -39.08
C GLY A 176 -17.13 7.50 -39.19
N ARG A 177 -16.10 7.42 -38.33
CA ARG A 177 -15.17 6.28 -38.24
C ARG A 177 -15.28 5.63 -36.87
N ASN A 178 -15.32 4.30 -36.81
CA ASN A 178 -15.33 3.55 -35.56
C ASN A 178 -14.06 3.86 -34.75
N ASN A 179 -14.21 4.43 -33.56
CA ASN A 179 -13.12 4.68 -32.65
C ASN A 179 -12.84 3.41 -31.83
N THR A 180 -11.84 2.62 -32.24
CA THR A 180 -11.48 1.36 -31.58
C THR A 180 -10.97 1.53 -30.14
N SER A 181 -10.67 2.77 -29.73
CA SER A 181 -10.28 3.11 -28.35
C SER A 181 -11.48 3.14 -27.39
N TYR A 182 -12.70 3.36 -27.89
CA TYR A 182 -13.91 3.51 -27.07
C TYR A 182 -15.05 2.65 -27.61
N GLN A 183 -15.15 1.44 -27.08
CA GLN A 183 -16.13 0.44 -27.48
C GLN A 183 -16.46 -0.47 -26.29
N PRO A 184 -17.56 -1.26 -26.34
CA PRO A 184 -17.83 -2.28 -25.33
C PRO A 184 -16.61 -3.17 -25.07
N GLY A 185 -16.35 -3.45 -23.80
CA GLY A 185 -15.17 -4.17 -23.35
C GLY A 185 -13.92 -3.31 -23.10
N LYS A 186 -13.97 -1.98 -23.31
CA LYS A 186 -12.87 -1.04 -22.96
C LYS A 186 -13.10 -0.40 -21.59
N ILE A 187 -12.00 0.08 -20.98
CA ILE A 187 -12.06 0.74 -19.66
C ILE A 187 -12.90 2.01 -19.76
N LYS A 188 -13.85 2.15 -18.84
CA LYS A 188 -14.61 3.37 -18.61
C LYS A 188 -14.07 4.08 -17.37
N ILE A 189 -13.60 5.31 -17.55
CA ILE A 189 -13.11 6.16 -16.47
C ILE A 189 -14.13 7.24 -16.14
N PHE A 190 -14.00 7.82 -14.95
CA PHE A 190 -14.77 8.99 -14.53
C PHE A 190 -14.25 10.22 -15.28
N ASP A 191 -15.17 10.97 -15.88
CA ASP A 191 -14.91 12.30 -16.43
C ASP A 191 -14.84 13.30 -15.26
N ALA A 192 -13.64 13.78 -14.97
CA ALA A 192 -13.40 14.56 -13.76
C ALA A 192 -13.63 16.06 -13.96
N ASN A 193 -13.47 16.55 -15.20
CA ASN A 193 -13.62 17.97 -15.52
C ASN A 193 -14.99 18.30 -16.15
N GLY A 194 -15.79 17.29 -16.49
CA GLY A 194 -17.15 17.42 -17.01
C GLY A 194 -17.21 17.88 -18.46
N ASP A 195 -16.10 17.81 -19.21
CA ASP A 195 -16.03 18.26 -20.60
C ASP A 195 -16.50 17.19 -21.62
N SER A 196 -16.93 16.02 -21.12
CA SER A 196 -17.34 14.87 -21.92
C SER A 196 -16.23 14.34 -22.84
N ALA A 197 -14.96 14.57 -22.52
CA ALA A 197 -13.81 14.08 -23.27
C ALA A 197 -12.77 13.42 -22.34
N PHE A 198 -12.62 12.10 -22.47
CA PHE A 198 -11.60 11.38 -21.72
C PHE A 198 -10.18 11.79 -22.17
N SER A 199 -9.42 12.37 -21.26
CA SER A 199 -8.12 12.98 -21.51
C SER A 199 -7.22 12.91 -20.27
N PRO A 200 -5.93 13.29 -20.37
CA PRO A 200 -5.07 13.42 -19.20
C PRO A 200 -5.59 14.37 -18.11
N ALA A 201 -6.53 15.27 -18.44
CA ALA A 201 -7.16 16.17 -17.47
C ALA A 201 -8.10 15.45 -16.49
N ASP A 202 -8.50 14.21 -16.78
CA ASP A 202 -9.40 13.42 -15.92
C ASP A 202 -8.69 12.70 -14.76
N ARG A 203 -7.39 12.92 -14.60
CA ARG A 203 -6.64 12.33 -13.49
C ARG A 203 -6.95 13.06 -12.21
N ILE A 204 -7.35 12.29 -11.20
CA ILE A 204 -7.64 12.80 -9.86
C ILE A 204 -6.78 12.10 -8.82
N ILE A 205 -6.75 12.65 -7.61
CA ILE A 205 -6.21 11.95 -6.45
C ILE A 205 -7.18 10.80 -6.14
N LEU A 206 -6.67 9.58 -6.21
CA LEU A 206 -7.42 8.36 -5.92
C LEU A 206 -7.38 8.02 -4.42
N GLY A 207 -6.30 8.41 -3.73
CA GLY A 207 -6.03 8.12 -2.34
C GLY A 207 -4.52 8.03 -2.10
N SER A 208 -4.11 7.35 -1.04
CA SER A 208 -2.70 7.10 -0.72
C SER A 208 -2.50 5.66 -0.27
N HIS A 209 -1.25 5.28 0.00
CA HIS A 209 -0.96 4.00 0.63
C HIS A 209 -1.32 3.98 2.11
N ASN A 210 -1.35 5.14 2.77
CA ASN A 210 -1.54 5.22 4.21
C ASN A 210 -2.88 4.62 4.63
N PRO A 211 -2.92 3.71 5.63
CA PRO A 211 -4.18 3.17 6.13
C PRO A 211 -4.95 4.23 6.91
N ASP A 212 -6.28 4.12 6.94
CA ASP A 212 -7.14 4.95 7.78
C ASP A 212 -6.91 4.64 9.27
N PHE A 213 -6.66 3.37 9.58
CA PHE A 213 -6.19 2.91 10.88
C PHE A 213 -5.60 1.49 10.80
N ILE A 214 -4.82 1.15 11.83
CA ILE A 214 -4.33 -0.20 12.10
C ILE A 214 -4.83 -0.61 13.48
N ALA A 215 -5.18 -1.87 13.65
CA ALA A 215 -5.53 -2.43 14.95
C ALA A 215 -4.99 -3.85 15.10
N SER A 216 -4.84 -4.30 16.34
CA SER A 216 -4.53 -5.69 16.63
C SER A 216 -5.23 -6.16 17.91
N ILE A 217 -5.50 -7.46 17.96
CA ILE A 217 -6.12 -8.13 19.09
C ILE A 217 -5.32 -9.40 19.38
N GLY A 218 -4.55 -9.37 20.47
CA GLY A 218 -3.89 -10.53 21.05
C GLY A 218 -4.80 -11.19 22.08
N ASN A 219 -4.88 -12.51 22.09
CA ASN A 219 -5.56 -13.25 23.15
C ASN A 219 -4.63 -14.31 23.72
N THR A 220 -4.66 -14.44 25.05
CA THR A 220 -3.99 -15.51 25.77
C THR A 220 -5.02 -16.20 26.66
N ILE A 221 -5.27 -17.47 26.38
CA ILE A 221 -6.24 -18.31 27.08
C ILE A 221 -5.48 -19.49 27.68
N SER A 222 -5.47 -19.59 29.00
CA SER A 222 -4.87 -20.71 29.73
C SER A 222 -5.97 -21.51 30.43
N TYR A 223 -5.98 -22.82 30.21
CA TYR A 223 -6.86 -23.76 30.89
C TYR A 223 -6.08 -24.99 31.36
N LYS A 224 -5.90 -25.13 32.68
CA LYS A 224 -5.07 -26.18 33.29
C LYS A 224 -3.67 -26.18 32.67
N ASN A 225 -3.35 -27.22 31.90
CA ASN A 225 -2.07 -27.45 31.25
C ASN A 225 -2.02 -26.96 29.80
N PHE A 226 -3.10 -26.36 29.30
CA PHE A 226 -3.18 -25.81 27.94
C PHE A 226 -3.05 -24.30 27.94
N ASP A 227 -2.32 -23.79 26.96
CA ASP A 227 -2.20 -22.36 26.66
C ASP A 227 -2.43 -22.14 25.16
N LEU A 228 -3.43 -21.34 24.83
CA LEU A 228 -3.72 -20.87 23.48
C LEU A 228 -3.39 -19.38 23.39
N ASN A 229 -2.50 -19.03 22.47
CA ASN A 229 -2.20 -17.65 22.12
C ASN A 229 -2.53 -17.41 20.64
N PHE A 230 -3.16 -16.28 20.33
CA PHE A 230 -3.33 -15.86 18.94
C PHE A 230 -3.33 -14.34 18.80
N LEU A 231 -2.84 -13.85 17.66
CA LEU A 231 -2.85 -12.43 17.30
C LEU A 231 -3.59 -12.22 15.99
N VAL A 232 -4.63 -11.39 16.05
CA VAL A 232 -5.32 -10.90 14.86
C VAL A 232 -4.88 -9.47 14.59
N TYR A 233 -4.50 -9.19 13.37
CA TYR A 233 -4.04 -7.89 12.88
C TYR A 233 -5.02 -7.37 11.83
N PHE A 234 -5.35 -6.09 11.91
CA PHE A 234 -6.26 -5.39 11.03
C PHE A 234 -5.52 -4.18 10.45
N ARG A 235 -5.61 -4.03 9.14
CA ARG A 235 -5.23 -2.80 8.44
C ARG A 235 -6.43 -2.38 7.61
N VAL A 236 -6.93 -1.17 7.81
CA VAL A 236 -8.14 -0.69 7.16
C VAL A 236 -7.85 0.60 6.42
N GLY A 237 -8.35 0.69 5.19
CA GLY A 237 -8.17 1.82 4.31
C GLY A 237 -6.84 1.82 3.56
N GLY A 238 -6.62 2.91 2.82
CA GLY A 238 -5.53 3.06 1.88
C GLY A 238 -5.69 2.19 0.63
N LEU A 239 -4.78 2.42 -0.30
CA LEU A 239 -4.74 1.72 -1.58
C LEU A 239 -3.39 1.04 -1.76
N TYR A 240 -3.37 0.03 -2.60
CA TYR A 240 -2.14 -0.53 -3.12
C TYR A 240 -2.27 -0.75 -4.62
N ARG A 241 -1.13 -0.79 -5.30
CA ARG A 241 -1.07 -0.98 -6.74
C ARG A 241 -0.77 -2.43 -7.07
N VAL A 242 -1.65 -3.07 -7.84
CA VAL A 242 -1.43 -4.40 -8.41
C VAL A 242 -0.77 -4.29 -9.79
N PRO A 243 0.06 -5.28 -10.17
CA PRO A 243 0.53 -5.41 -11.54
C PRO A 243 -0.63 -5.45 -12.54
N ARG A 244 -0.47 -4.72 -13.64
CA ARG A 244 -1.42 -4.75 -14.75
C ARG A 244 -1.36 -6.12 -15.44
N PRO A 245 -2.48 -6.81 -15.68
CA PRO A 245 -2.48 -8.01 -16.50
C PRO A 245 -2.19 -7.65 -17.97
N GLY A 246 -1.35 -8.45 -18.62
CA GLY A 246 -0.92 -8.19 -20.00
C GLY A 246 -2.06 -8.35 -21.01
N LEU A 247 -2.90 -9.38 -20.86
CA LEU A 247 -4.06 -9.69 -21.72
C LEU A 247 -3.81 -9.62 -23.24
N VAL A 248 -2.58 -9.89 -23.68
CA VAL A 248 -2.17 -9.90 -25.10
C VAL A 248 -1.87 -11.31 -25.65
N GLY A 249 -1.95 -12.35 -24.82
CA GLY A 249 -1.68 -13.74 -25.23
C GLY A 249 -0.22 -14.06 -25.56
N ARG A 250 0.70 -13.08 -25.50
CA ARG A 250 2.13 -13.24 -25.77
C ARG A 250 2.97 -13.65 -24.56
N TYR A 251 2.54 -13.23 -23.36
CA TYR A 251 3.25 -13.44 -22.10
C TYR A 251 2.34 -14.14 -21.10
N GLN A 252 2.96 -14.81 -20.13
CA GLN A 252 2.26 -15.27 -18.93
C GLN A 252 1.59 -14.06 -18.27
N SER A 253 0.32 -14.22 -17.93
CA SER A 253 -0.49 -13.18 -17.30
C SER A 253 -1.33 -13.82 -16.21
N ASN A 254 -1.70 -13.04 -15.19
CA ASN A 254 -2.62 -13.51 -14.18
C ASN A 254 -3.94 -13.90 -14.84
N LYS A 255 -4.55 -14.97 -14.33
CA LYS A 255 -5.92 -15.33 -14.66
C LYS A 255 -6.82 -14.26 -14.05
N VAL A 256 -7.56 -13.53 -14.88
CA VAL A 256 -8.47 -12.48 -14.44
C VAL A 256 -9.82 -12.61 -15.12
N ASN A 257 -10.88 -12.11 -14.47
CA ASN A 257 -12.23 -12.08 -15.02
C ASN A 257 -12.42 -10.92 -16.00
N TYR A 258 -11.95 -11.12 -17.24
CA TYR A 258 -12.06 -10.12 -18.29
C TYR A 258 -13.42 -10.14 -19.00
N TRP A 259 -13.79 -8.97 -19.53
CA TRP A 259 -15.02 -8.80 -20.30
C TRP A 259 -14.99 -9.58 -21.61
N THR A 260 -16.09 -10.25 -21.93
CA THR A 260 -16.41 -10.75 -23.27
C THR A 260 -17.88 -10.46 -23.59
N PRO A 261 -18.31 -10.57 -24.86
CA PRO A 261 -19.73 -10.40 -25.19
C PRO A 261 -20.68 -11.34 -24.42
N THR A 262 -20.20 -12.52 -24.01
CA THR A 262 -20.94 -13.50 -23.21
C THR A 262 -20.65 -13.41 -21.71
N ASN A 263 -19.71 -12.55 -21.29
CA ASN A 263 -19.34 -12.28 -19.90
C ASN A 263 -19.15 -10.76 -19.71
N PRO A 264 -20.24 -9.98 -19.58
CA PRO A 264 -20.19 -8.53 -19.46
C PRO A 264 -19.71 -8.06 -18.06
N SER A 265 -18.50 -8.45 -17.68
CA SER A 265 -17.91 -8.11 -16.38
C SER A 265 -17.49 -6.63 -16.31
N ASN A 266 -17.39 -6.09 -15.10
CA ASN A 266 -16.82 -4.76 -14.87
C ASN A 266 -15.40 -4.83 -14.30
N GLU A 267 -14.77 -6.00 -14.25
CA GLU A 267 -13.52 -6.20 -13.50
C GLU A 267 -12.28 -5.87 -14.34
N TYR A 268 -12.13 -6.51 -15.50
CA TYR A 268 -11.06 -6.25 -16.45
C TYR A 268 -11.61 -6.09 -17.86
N GLN A 269 -10.94 -5.27 -18.64
CA GLN A 269 -11.26 -5.08 -20.05
C GLN A 269 -11.04 -6.34 -20.87
N GLN A 270 -11.62 -6.38 -22.07
CA GLN A 270 -11.38 -7.46 -23.03
C GLN A 270 -9.92 -7.51 -23.49
N PRO A 271 -9.36 -8.71 -23.75
CA PRO A 271 -8.03 -8.88 -24.33
C PRO A 271 -7.87 -8.13 -25.65
N THR A 272 -6.66 -7.65 -25.94
CA THR A 272 -6.33 -6.97 -27.20
C THR A 272 -5.20 -7.67 -27.92
N GLN A 273 -5.31 -7.79 -29.25
CA GLN A 273 -4.32 -8.53 -30.06
C GLN A 273 -3.00 -7.76 -30.28
N THR A 274 -3.01 -6.42 -30.25
CA THR A 274 -1.91 -5.59 -30.79
C THR A 274 -1.31 -4.58 -29.82
N SER A 275 -1.92 -4.32 -28.66
CA SER A 275 -1.40 -3.36 -27.69
C SER A 275 -1.11 -4.03 -26.35
N ASP A 276 0.16 -3.96 -25.94
CA ASP A 276 0.57 -4.41 -24.62
C ASP A 276 0.03 -3.49 -23.53
N ILE A 277 -0.22 -2.20 -23.79
CA ILE A 277 -0.67 -1.22 -22.79
C ILE A 277 -2.00 -0.61 -23.25
N PRO A 278 -3.13 -1.02 -22.66
CA PRO A 278 -4.42 -0.47 -23.02
C PRO A 278 -4.59 0.98 -22.53
N LEU A 279 -5.39 1.76 -23.26
CA LEU A 279 -5.74 3.12 -22.86
C LEU A 279 -6.43 3.09 -21.48
N TYR A 280 -6.01 3.99 -20.58
CA TYR A 280 -6.49 4.11 -19.19
C TYR A 280 -6.23 2.90 -18.28
N TRP A 281 -5.26 2.07 -18.61
CA TRP A 281 -4.89 0.89 -17.81
C TRP A 281 -4.64 1.19 -16.33
N GLU A 282 -4.18 2.40 -15.99
CA GLU A 282 -3.87 2.80 -14.62
C GLU A 282 -5.10 2.63 -13.70
N GLY A 283 -6.31 2.90 -14.23
CA GLY A 283 -7.57 2.74 -13.50
C GLY A 283 -7.88 1.28 -13.11
N LEU A 284 -7.22 0.30 -13.74
CA LEU A 284 -7.33 -1.11 -13.36
C LEU A 284 -6.30 -1.54 -12.30
N THR A 285 -5.40 -0.67 -11.85
CA THR A 285 -4.26 -1.10 -11.01
C THR A 285 -4.39 -0.79 -9.52
N TYR A 286 -5.25 0.12 -9.11
CA TYR A 286 -5.42 0.44 -7.69
C TYR A 286 -6.48 -0.45 -7.05
N ARG A 287 -6.20 -0.92 -5.83
CA ARG A 287 -7.03 -1.85 -5.06
C ARG A 287 -7.07 -1.41 -3.60
N ASP A 288 -8.19 -1.69 -2.93
CA ASP A 288 -8.35 -1.47 -1.49
C ASP A 288 -7.30 -2.29 -0.72
N ALA A 289 -6.55 -1.62 0.15
CA ALA A 289 -5.49 -2.25 0.94
C ALA A 289 -5.97 -2.72 2.32
N SER A 290 -7.29 -2.86 2.50
CA SER A 290 -7.87 -3.33 3.75
C SER A 290 -7.77 -4.85 3.86
N PHE A 291 -7.29 -5.33 5.00
CA PHE A 291 -7.21 -6.76 5.29
C PHE A 291 -7.23 -7.08 6.78
N THR A 292 -7.61 -8.31 7.07
CA THR A 292 -7.47 -8.95 8.38
C THR A 292 -6.55 -10.15 8.25
N ARG A 293 -5.57 -10.28 9.15
CA ARG A 293 -4.62 -11.39 9.17
C ARG A 293 -4.54 -11.97 10.57
N VAL A 294 -4.62 -13.28 10.68
CA VAL A 294 -4.14 -13.94 11.90
C VAL A 294 -2.63 -14.09 11.75
N LYS A 295 -1.86 -13.33 12.52
CA LYS A 295 -0.39 -13.29 12.43
C LYS A 295 0.23 -14.57 12.99
N ASN A 296 -0.30 -15.04 14.11
CA ASN A 296 0.09 -16.31 14.70
C ASN A 296 -1.05 -16.93 15.51
N ILE A 297 -1.08 -18.27 15.55
CA ILE A 297 -1.87 -19.07 16.50
C ILE A 297 -0.93 -20.11 17.07
N THR A 298 -0.84 -20.22 18.39
CA THR A 298 -0.02 -21.21 19.07
C THR A 298 -0.82 -21.89 20.16
N LEU A 299 -0.94 -23.22 20.09
CA LEU A 299 -1.46 -24.05 21.16
C LEU A 299 -0.29 -24.79 21.81
N THR A 300 -0.14 -24.65 23.13
CA THR A 300 0.87 -25.31 23.94
C THR A 300 0.20 -26.20 24.96
N TYR A 301 0.73 -27.40 25.17
CA TYR A 301 0.40 -28.28 26.27
C TYR A 301 1.63 -28.52 27.14
N ARG A 302 1.56 -28.11 28.41
CA ARG A 302 2.64 -28.26 29.39
C ARG A 302 2.41 -29.54 30.20
N ILE A 303 3.38 -30.44 30.21
CA ILE A 303 3.27 -31.69 30.96
C ILE A 303 3.14 -31.40 32.47
N PRO A 304 2.15 -31.98 33.15
CA PRO A 304 2.00 -31.84 34.61
C PRO A 304 3.26 -32.25 35.40
N GLN A 305 3.57 -31.51 36.46
CA GLN A 305 4.80 -31.70 37.24
C GLN A 305 4.94 -33.11 37.84
N ASN A 306 3.82 -33.73 38.23
CA ASN A 306 3.81 -35.09 38.78
C ASN A 306 4.31 -36.16 37.80
N LEU A 307 4.19 -35.93 36.48
CA LEU A 307 4.75 -36.80 35.46
C LEU A 307 6.23 -36.48 35.21
N LEU A 308 6.59 -35.20 35.25
CA LEU A 308 7.97 -34.71 35.06
C LEU A 308 8.92 -35.16 36.17
N THR A 309 8.48 -35.17 37.42
CA THR A 309 9.28 -35.64 38.55
C THR A 309 9.74 -37.09 38.37
N LYS A 310 8.92 -37.96 37.74
CA LYS A 310 9.31 -39.35 37.44
C LYS A 310 10.38 -39.45 36.34
N MET A 311 10.40 -38.47 35.44
CA MET A 311 11.33 -38.41 34.32
C MET A 311 12.62 -37.64 34.63
N HIS A 312 12.73 -37.04 35.82
CA HIS A 312 13.85 -36.16 36.22
C HIS A 312 14.05 -34.97 35.26
N VAL A 313 12.95 -34.34 34.85
CA VAL A 313 12.93 -33.18 33.94
C VAL A 313 12.29 -31.99 34.65
N GLN A 314 12.82 -30.77 34.48
CA GLN A 314 12.25 -29.55 35.09
C GLN A 314 11.00 -29.05 34.35
N GLY A 315 10.98 -29.14 33.02
CA GLY A 315 9.86 -28.71 32.20
C GLY A 315 9.80 -29.45 30.87
N LEU A 316 8.59 -29.85 30.46
CA LEU A 316 8.35 -30.37 29.11
C LEU A 316 7.05 -29.77 28.57
N ALA A 317 7.10 -29.23 27.36
CA ALA A 317 5.93 -28.73 26.67
C ALA A 317 5.95 -29.11 25.20
N PHE A 318 4.78 -29.46 24.67
CA PHE A 318 4.55 -29.65 23.24
C PHE A 318 3.77 -28.46 22.73
N TYR A 319 4.13 -27.93 21.57
CA TYR A 319 3.39 -26.84 20.97
C TYR A 319 3.20 -27.05 19.46
N VAL A 320 2.06 -26.58 18.99
CA VAL A 320 1.75 -26.42 17.57
C VAL A 320 1.54 -24.94 17.33
N SER A 321 2.26 -24.38 16.35
CA SER A 321 2.15 -22.99 15.96
C SER A 321 1.89 -22.86 14.48
N ALA A 322 1.06 -21.90 14.10
CA ALA A 322 0.85 -21.50 12.72
C ALA A 322 1.11 -20.00 12.58
N VAL A 323 1.93 -19.61 11.60
CA VAL A 323 2.26 -18.22 11.28
C VAL A 323 1.60 -17.84 9.96
N ASN A 324 0.93 -16.68 9.95
CA ASN A 324 0.07 -16.19 8.88
C ASN A 324 -0.97 -17.21 8.36
N PRO A 325 -1.63 -18.04 9.21
CA PRO A 325 -2.50 -19.12 8.73
C PRO A 325 -3.72 -18.63 7.94
N ILE A 326 -4.20 -17.42 8.27
CA ILE A 326 -5.46 -16.86 7.77
C ILE A 326 -5.22 -15.42 7.32
N LEU A 327 -5.63 -15.11 6.08
CA LEU A 327 -5.69 -13.78 5.49
C LEU A 327 -7.08 -13.60 4.89
N ILE A 328 -7.74 -12.49 5.22
CA ILE A 328 -9.05 -12.09 4.73
C ILE A 328 -8.90 -10.69 4.13
N HIS A 329 -9.23 -10.53 2.86
CA HIS A 329 -9.20 -9.24 2.15
C HIS A 329 -10.22 -9.26 1.01
N GLY A 330 -10.72 -8.08 0.64
CA GLY A 330 -11.69 -7.95 -0.46
C GLY A 330 -11.05 -7.78 -1.83
N ALA A 331 -9.76 -7.43 -1.87
CA ALA A 331 -9.13 -6.96 -3.10
C ALA A 331 -8.04 -7.92 -3.60
N SER A 332 -8.32 -8.56 -4.73
CA SER A 332 -7.39 -9.22 -5.66
C SER A 332 -6.72 -10.53 -5.20
N ASP A 333 -5.98 -11.15 -6.12
CA ASP A 333 -5.16 -12.35 -5.91
C ASP A 333 -3.82 -12.05 -5.21
N TYR A 334 -3.56 -10.79 -4.88
CA TYR A 334 -2.33 -10.33 -4.26
C TYR A 334 -2.49 -10.10 -2.76
N ASP A 335 -1.45 -10.42 -1.99
CA ASP A 335 -1.42 -10.06 -0.59
C ASP A 335 -1.22 -8.52 -0.45
N PRO A 336 -2.20 -7.78 0.09
CA PRO A 336 -2.13 -6.33 0.26
C PRO A 336 -1.03 -5.86 1.23
N GLU A 337 -0.50 -6.75 2.08
CA GLU A 337 0.60 -6.42 3.01
C GLU A 337 1.98 -6.41 2.32
N THR A 338 2.17 -7.26 1.31
CA THR A 338 3.49 -7.48 0.70
C THR A 338 3.64 -6.80 -0.65
N ALA A 339 2.58 -6.15 -1.16
CA ALA A 339 2.66 -5.32 -2.35
C ALA A 339 3.53 -4.09 -2.06
N PRO A 340 4.66 -3.91 -2.77
CA PRO A 340 5.51 -2.75 -2.55
C PRO A 340 4.75 -1.47 -2.91
N TYR A 341 4.97 -0.41 -2.14
CA TYR A 341 4.61 0.93 -2.56
C TYR A 341 5.36 1.26 -3.86
N ARG A 342 4.63 1.44 -4.96
CA ARG A 342 5.20 1.86 -6.26
C ARG A 342 4.28 2.86 -6.95
N GLU A 343 4.62 4.14 -6.82
CA GLU A 343 3.98 5.23 -7.56
C GLU A 343 4.30 5.16 -9.06
N PHE A 344 5.57 4.87 -9.39
CA PHE A 344 6.03 4.61 -10.75
C PHE A 344 6.27 3.12 -10.96
N ALA A 345 5.60 2.54 -11.96
CA ALA A 345 6.02 1.24 -12.46
C ALA A 345 7.42 1.43 -13.04
N SER A 346 8.38 0.64 -12.59
CA SER A 346 9.55 0.36 -13.42
C SER A 346 9.03 0.02 -14.82
N ALA A 347 9.50 0.74 -15.84
CA ALA A 347 9.24 0.41 -17.24
C ALA A 347 9.82 -0.97 -17.62
N SER A 348 10.49 -1.67 -16.70
CA SER A 348 10.94 -3.03 -16.91
C SER A 348 9.77 -4.01 -16.83
N THR A 349 9.50 -4.64 -17.96
CA THR A 349 8.74 -5.89 -18.12
C THR A 349 9.43 -7.11 -17.48
N ASN A 350 10.51 -6.90 -16.72
CA ASN A 350 11.42 -7.95 -16.26
C ASN A 350 11.05 -8.55 -14.89
N GLN A 351 9.98 -8.10 -14.26
CA GLN A 351 9.44 -8.76 -13.06
C GLN A 351 8.09 -9.39 -13.36
N VAL A 352 8.12 -10.45 -14.17
CA VAL A 352 7.03 -11.42 -14.28
C VAL A 352 7.16 -12.39 -13.10
N GLY A 353 6.97 -11.87 -11.89
CA GLY A 353 7.10 -12.62 -10.65
C GLY A 353 6.30 -11.92 -9.55
N PRO A 354 5.37 -12.60 -8.88
CA PRO A 354 4.65 -12.03 -7.75
C PRO A 354 5.63 -11.80 -6.61
N THR A 355 5.93 -10.54 -6.30
CA THR A 355 6.77 -10.16 -5.14
C THR A 355 6.00 -10.22 -3.82
N SER A 356 4.74 -10.66 -3.85
CA SER A 356 3.76 -10.42 -2.79
C SER A 356 2.89 -11.63 -2.44
N TYR A 357 3.48 -12.81 -2.23
CA TYR A 357 2.75 -13.93 -1.62
C TYR A 357 3.15 -14.10 -0.15
N SER A 358 2.13 -14.22 0.71
CA SER A 358 2.30 -14.61 2.10
C SER A 358 2.52 -16.11 2.19
N TYR A 359 3.54 -16.54 2.92
CA TYR A 359 3.73 -17.95 3.24
C TYR A 359 3.01 -18.29 4.54
N LYS A 360 2.34 -19.45 4.54
CA LYS A 360 1.79 -20.06 5.75
C LYS A 360 2.81 -21.04 6.28
N SER A 361 3.21 -20.86 7.54
CA SER A 361 4.16 -21.76 8.19
C SER A 361 3.49 -22.49 9.33
N PHE A 362 3.67 -23.81 9.41
CA PHE A 362 3.20 -24.65 10.50
C PHE A 362 4.40 -25.27 11.19
N LEU A 363 4.46 -25.15 12.50
CA LEU A 363 5.56 -25.60 13.33
C LEU A 363 5.01 -26.51 14.43
N LEU A 364 5.55 -27.72 14.51
CA LEU A 364 5.40 -28.60 15.67
C LEU A 364 6.73 -28.57 16.43
N GLY A 365 6.67 -28.32 17.74
CA GLY A 365 7.87 -28.23 18.55
C GLY A 365 7.70 -28.81 19.95
N VAL A 366 8.85 -29.10 20.54
CA VAL A 366 8.99 -29.54 21.93
C VAL A 366 9.92 -28.56 22.63
N LYS A 367 9.54 -28.13 23.83
CA LYS A 367 10.40 -27.36 24.72
C LYS A 367 10.74 -28.23 25.93
N LEU A 368 12.03 -28.44 26.15
CA LEU A 368 12.58 -29.20 27.28
C LEU A 368 13.41 -28.26 28.14
N ASP A 369 13.09 -28.19 29.42
CA ASP A 369 13.86 -27.51 30.44
C ASP A 369 14.47 -28.62 31.35
N LEU A 370 15.81 -28.71 31.38
CA LEU A 370 16.57 -29.75 32.10
C LEU A 370 16.97 -29.29 33.49
#